data_AF-A0A534BFC8-F1
#
_entry.id   AF-A0A534BFC8-F1
#
_cell.length_a   1.000
_cell.length_b   1.000
_cell.length_c   1.000
_cell.angle_alpha   90.00
_cell.angle_beta   90.00
_cell.angle_gamma   90.00
#
_symmetry.space_group_name_H-M   'P 1'
#
loop_
_entity.id
_entity.type
_entity.pdbx_description
1 polymer ?
#
loop_
_entity_poly.entity_id
_entity_poly.type
_entity_poly.pdbx_seq_one_letter_code
_entity_poly.pdbx_strand_id
1 'polypeptide(L)'
;MHRHTAGRGLFVAIVLAGWAASAAAGTSCTSVLGPAAVTEGPLRTLGTDPAMASIALVPGHAYLIEVDERDNDALVEILDSKNEVMARSDHPERRSGTRRAVVTAPDSASLGVRITGREHANAAGTATVRAFDLATLRDRPDCLAIVKALAAADTDYAAGEEIARGRSTPGTSSARDAFLRAAEEYSAAERALATSADQPLRGQTALALAGVEYFGLQDWAKTADWGKAAAEMLGGDDPYRRARAEALAAAAWIEIGSSAPVGRPVPGYGVRSTELLTRARTELHRLSRFHMQRGERYDAGLQLTNIGLTYLYEGRYLQCVTASTTSSRLFGSIHEPLRRAQAWQNRALCLWGLGRLPEALRWFERSLSDIGPEPYPSIFLASITNTALADYALGHFDESLRLYDRALAFTQRVQSRRDEAYCLYGIGMNYYALGDRTRARGFLERALAIRTVALDGRGRMATLRALATIDAEQGRVDDAIASDREALGLAVDPSAIERIRIQLAAHTAAAGHRVEAKAQLDEVLSTGAKVDPVIH
;
A
#
# COMPACT_ATOMS: atom_id res chain seq x y z
N MET A 1 -71.42 31.60 43.63
CA MET A 1 -72.66 31.14 42.93
C MET A 1 -72.64 31.81 41.56
N HIS A 2 -72.71 31.18 40.39
CA HIS A 2 -73.18 29.85 39.99
C HIS A 2 -72.57 29.48 38.60
N ARG A 3 -72.21 28.19 38.46
CA ARG A 3 -72.49 27.23 37.35
C ARG A 3 -72.26 27.68 35.90
N HIS A 4 -71.26 27.10 35.22
CA HIS A 4 -71.30 25.89 34.34
C HIS A 4 -71.96 26.08 32.97
N THR A 5 -71.19 25.85 31.89
CA THR A 5 -71.35 24.77 30.87
C THR A 5 -70.34 25.00 29.72
N ALA A 6 -69.34 24.11 29.56
CA ALA A 6 -69.25 23.09 28.52
C ALA A 6 -69.00 23.63 27.09
N GLY A 7 -67.74 23.58 26.65
CA GLY A 7 -67.31 23.85 25.28
C GLY A 7 -66.31 22.78 24.82
N ARG A 8 -66.70 22.04 23.78
CA ARG A 8 -66.06 20.85 23.20
C ARG A 8 -64.59 21.07 22.80
N GLY A 9 -63.69 20.22 23.29
CA GLY A 9 -62.34 20.06 22.74
C GLY A 9 -62.39 19.24 21.45
N LEU A 10 -61.98 19.85 20.34
CA LEU A 10 -61.82 19.19 19.05
C LEU A 10 -60.47 18.44 19.06
N PHE A 11 -60.48 17.16 19.38
CA PHE A 11 -59.32 16.28 19.13
C PHE A 11 -59.23 16.03 17.62
N VAL A 12 -58.28 16.66 16.95
CA VAL A 12 -57.87 16.26 15.60
C VAL A 12 -57.06 14.98 15.74
N ALA A 13 -57.70 13.85 15.47
CA ALA A 13 -57.02 12.58 15.26
C ALA A 13 -56.24 12.66 13.94
N ILE A 14 -54.94 12.88 14.03
CA ILE A 14 -54.04 12.66 12.90
C ILE A 14 -53.94 11.14 12.73
N VAL A 15 -54.70 10.61 11.78
CA VAL A 15 -54.53 9.24 11.28
C VAL A 15 -53.24 9.23 10.45
N LEU A 16 -52.12 8.91 11.10
CA LEU A 16 -50.93 8.45 10.41
C LEU A 16 -51.24 7.06 9.84
N ALA A 17 -51.71 7.03 8.60
CA ALA A 17 -51.71 5.81 7.78
C ALA A 17 -50.24 5.46 7.48
N GLY A 18 -49.57 4.83 8.44
CA GLY A 18 -48.27 4.22 8.25
C GLY A 18 -48.46 2.99 7.36
N TRP A 19 -48.24 3.15 6.06
CA TRP A 19 -47.84 2.04 5.22
C TRP A 19 -46.39 1.68 5.61
N ALA A 20 -46.24 0.94 6.71
CA ALA A 20 -45.06 0.12 6.90
C ALA A 20 -45.17 -1.01 5.88
N ALA A 21 -44.65 -0.78 4.68
CA ALA A 21 -44.22 -1.90 3.85
C ALA A 21 -43.17 -2.63 4.68
N SER A 22 -43.53 -3.76 5.29
CA SER A 22 -42.53 -4.67 5.80
C SER A 22 -41.75 -5.13 4.58
N ALA A 23 -40.56 -4.56 4.37
CA ALA A 23 -39.57 -5.20 3.53
C ALA A 23 -39.40 -6.59 4.11
N ALA A 24 -39.84 -7.63 3.38
CA ALA A 24 -39.51 -8.99 3.73
C ALA A 24 -37.99 -9.04 3.91
N ALA A 25 -37.53 -9.29 5.13
CA ALA A 25 -36.10 -9.44 5.39
C ALA A 25 -35.65 -10.64 4.56
N GLY A 26 -35.02 -10.36 3.41
CA GLY A 26 -34.47 -11.41 2.55
C GLY A 26 -33.48 -12.24 3.35
N THR A 27 -33.38 -13.54 3.05
CA THR A 27 -32.35 -14.40 3.64
C THR A 27 -31.03 -14.11 2.94
N SER A 28 -30.01 -13.69 3.70
CA SER A 28 -28.69 -13.32 3.15
C SER A 28 -27.99 -14.51 2.51
N CYS A 29 -27.15 -14.27 1.50
CA CYS A 29 -26.43 -15.35 0.81
C CYS A 29 -25.55 -16.18 1.75
N THR A 30 -24.99 -15.56 2.79
CA THR A 30 -24.25 -16.29 3.83
C THR A 30 -25.18 -17.17 4.67
N SER A 31 -26.38 -16.70 5.01
CA SER A 31 -27.32 -17.50 5.82
C SER A 31 -27.94 -18.67 5.06
N VAL A 32 -28.12 -18.57 3.74
CA VAL A 32 -28.64 -19.68 2.90
C VAL A 32 -27.66 -20.84 2.82
N LEU A 33 -26.35 -20.59 2.87
CA LEU A 33 -25.32 -21.65 2.90
C LEU A 33 -25.48 -22.61 4.08
N GLY A 34 -26.16 -22.17 5.16
CA GLY A 34 -26.39 -22.98 6.35
C GLY A 34 -25.09 -23.29 7.11
N PRO A 35 -25.10 -24.31 7.99
CA PRO A 35 -23.89 -24.74 8.69
C PRO A 35 -22.89 -25.36 7.72
N ALA A 36 -21.60 -25.16 7.99
CA ALA A 36 -20.54 -25.82 7.23
C ALA A 36 -20.66 -27.34 7.35
N ALA A 37 -20.53 -28.04 6.23
CA ALA A 37 -20.49 -29.50 6.17
C ALA A 37 -19.27 -30.06 6.91
N VAL A 38 -18.15 -29.32 6.87
CA VAL A 38 -16.92 -29.62 7.60
C VAL A 38 -16.40 -28.34 8.23
N THR A 39 -15.91 -28.43 9.47
CA THR A 39 -15.16 -27.36 10.13
C THR A 39 -13.90 -27.96 10.76
N GLU A 40 -12.73 -27.43 10.40
CA GLU A 40 -11.44 -27.85 10.93
C GLU A 40 -10.70 -26.64 11.53
N GLY A 41 -10.10 -26.83 12.69
CA GLY A 41 -9.37 -25.80 13.43
C GLY A 41 -10.04 -25.33 14.73
N PRO A 42 -9.56 -24.22 15.34
CA PRO A 42 -8.54 -23.32 14.82
C PRO A 42 -7.17 -23.99 14.73
N LEU A 43 -6.59 -23.99 13.53
CA LEU A 43 -5.21 -24.41 13.29
C LEU A 43 -4.29 -23.26 13.68
N ARG A 44 -3.15 -23.56 14.29
CA ARG A 44 -2.11 -22.56 14.58
C ARG A 44 -1.28 -22.32 13.33
N THR A 45 -1.04 -21.06 12.99
CA THR A 45 -0.10 -20.65 11.95
C THR A 45 1.10 -19.96 12.60
N LEU A 46 2.31 -20.19 12.07
CA LEU A 46 3.55 -19.59 12.58
C LEU A 46 4.47 -19.22 11.43
N GLY A 47 4.78 -17.92 11.30
CA GLY A 47 5.64 -17.38 10.26
C GLY A 47 5.20 -17.86 8.88
N THR A 48 6.11 -18.57 8.21
CA THR A 48 5.88 -19.20 6.90
C THR A 48 5.68 -20.72 6.97
N ASP A 49 5.58 -21.30 8.17
CA ASP A 49 5.40 -22.74 8.34
C ASP A 49 3.97 -23.13 7.91
N PRO A 50 3.81 -24.15 7.05
CA PRO A 50 2.49 -24.53 6.56
C PRO A 50 1.70 -25.27 7.65
N ALA A 51 0.47 -24.81 7.88
CA ALA A 51 -0.54 -25.56 8.63
C ALA A 51 -1.39 -26.39 7.67
N MET A 52 -1.74 -27.62 8.06
CA MET A 52 -2.50 -28.56 7.23
C MET A 52 -3.84 -28.88 7.89
N ALA A 53 -4.92 -28.82 7.10
CA ALA A 53 -6.21 -29.40 7.41
C ALA A 53 -6.52 -30.53 6.41
N SER A 54 -7.29 -31.53 6.82
CA SER A 54 -7.83 -32.55 5.94
C SER A 54 -9.34 -32.51 6.05
N ILE A 55 -10.03 -32.26 4.95
CA ILE A 55 -11.50 -32.21 4.92
C ILE A 55 -12.03 -33.38 4.11
N ALA A 56 -13.06 -34.06 4.63
CA ALA A 56 -13.76 -35.14 3.96
C ALA A 56 -15.04 -34.61 3.32
N LEU A 57 -15.19 -34.79 2.00
CA LEU A 57 -16.26 -34.22 1.20
C LEU A 57 -16.97 -35.30 0.39
N VAL A 58 -18.22 -35.05 -0.01
CA VAL A 58 -18.96 -35.98 -0.88
C VAL A 58 -18.42 -35.85 -2.31
N PRO A 59 -17.92 -36.93 -2.94
CA PRO A 59 -17.40 -36.88 -4.31
C PRO A 59 -18.39 -36.30 -5.32
N GLY A 60 -17.89 -35.52 -6.27
CA GLY A 60 -18.68 -34.90 -7.35
C GLY A 60 -19.52 -33.68 -6.95
N HIS A 61 -19.64 -33.38 -5.65
CA HIS A 61 -20.28 -32.14 -5.18
C HIS A 61 -19.32 -30.94 -5.31
N ALA A 62 -19.88 -29.75 -5.51
CA ALA A 62 -19.14 -28.50 -5.52
C ALA A 62 -19.19 -27.85 -4.12
N TYR A 63 -18.05 -27.44 -3.61
CA TYR A 63 -17.92 -26.85 -2.28
C TYR A 63 -17.29 -25.46 -2.36
N LEU A 64 -17.80 -24.55 -1.52
CA LEU A 64 -17.06 -23.36 -1.11
C LEU A 64 -16.21 -23.73 0.10
N ILE A 65 -14.90 -23.57 -0.02
CA ILE A 65 -13.96 -23.65 1.09
C ILE A 65 -13.66 -22.23 1.53
N GLU A 66 -13.98 -21.91 2.77
CA GLU A 66 -13.60 -20.67 3.44
C GLU A 66 -12.50 -20.95 4.46
N VAL A 67 -11.47 -20.11 4.46
CA VAL A 67 -10.44 -20.09 5.50
C VAL A 67 -10.46 -18.72 6.17
N ASP A 68 -10.96 -18.69 7.40
CA ASP A 68 -10.98 -17.48 8.24
C ASP A 68 -9.65 -17.39 8.99
N GLU A 69 -8.80 -16.45 8.56
CA GLU A 69 -7.47 -16.22 9.12
C GLU A 69 -7.48 -15.08 10.13
N ARG A 70 -6.63 -15.20 11.15
CA ARG A 70 -6.39 -14.16 12.16
C ARG A 70 -4.91 -14.06 12.50
N ASP A 71 -4.41 -12.83 12.57
CA ASP A 71 -3.09 -12.40 13.05
C ASP A 71 -1.85 -12.88 12.27
N ASN A 72 -2.01 -13.70 11.22
CA ASN A 72 -0.94 -14.06 10.29
C ASN A 72 -1.50 -14.13 8.87
N ASP A 73 -1.05 -13.21 8.01
CA ASP A 73 -1.44 -13.18 6.60
C ASP A 73 -0.97 -14.45 5.89
N ALA A 74 -1.88 -15.29 5.38
CA ALA A 74 -1.54 -16.54 4.74
C ALA A 74 -2.11 -16.71 3.33
N LEU A 75 -1.41 -17.55 2.56
CA LEU A 75 -1.83 -18.12 1.30
C LEU A 75 -2.52 -19.46 1.57
N VAL A 76 -3.66 -19.68 0.93
CA VAL A 76 -4.41 -20.93 1.02
C VAL A 76 -4.27 -21.72 -0.27
N GLU A 77 -3.92 -22.99 -0.15
CA GLU A 77 -3.84 -23.94 -1.27
C GLU A 77 -4.67 -25.19 -0.94
N ILE A 78 -5.61 -25.53 -1.82
CA ILE A 78 -6.41 -26.75 -1.73
C ILE A 78 -5.73 -27.81 -2.57
N LEU A 79 -5.52 -28.98 -1.97
CA LEU A 79 -4.72 -30.06 -2.51
C LEU A 79 -5.59 -31.30 -2.74
N ASP A 80 -5.34 -32.00 -3.85
CA ASP A 80 -5.92 -33.32 -4.10
C ASP A 80 -5.24 -34.43 -3.27
N SER A 81 -5.64 -35.69 -3.49
CA SER A 81 -5.06 -36.85 -2.80
C SER A 81 -3.60 -37.15 -3.16
N LYS A 82 -3.06 -36.52 -4.22
CA LYS A 82 -1.65 -36.60 -4.63
C LYS A 82 -0.84 -35.40 -4.14
N ASN A 83 -1.44 -34.51 -3.35
CA ASN A 83 -0.88 -33.23 -2.93
C ASN A 83 -0.65 -32.22 -4.08
N GLU A 84 -1.35 -32.37 -5.21
CA GLU A 84 -1.34 -31.39 -6.29
C GLU A 84 -2.32 -30.24 -5.98
N VAL A 85 -1.90 -29.00 -6.27
CA VAL A 85 -2.70 -27.80 -5.99
C VAL A 85 -3.87 -27.71 -6.97
N MET A 86 -5.09 -27.88 -6.47
CA MET A 86 -6.34 -27.76 -7.22
C MET A 86 -6.82 -26.31 -7.32
N ALA A 87 -6.64 -25.54 -6.25
CA ALA A 87 -7.03 -24.15 -6.15
C ALA A 87 -6.10 -23.41 -5.20
N ARG A 88 -5.91 -22.12 -5.46
CA ARG A 88 -5.12 -21.21 -4.64
C ARG A 88 -5.93 -19.95 -4.38
N SER A 89 -5.91 -19.47 -3.15
CA SER A 89 -6.72 -18.34 -2.72
C SER A 89 -5.93 -17.45 -1.77
N ASP A 90 -6.11 -16.15 -1.93
CA ASP A 90 -5.53 -15.09 -1.12
C ASP A 90 -6.49 -13.90 -1.07
N HIS A 91 -6.38 -13.06 -0.05
CA HIS A 91 -7.33 -11.97 0.18
C HIS A 91 -6.62 -10.62 0.41
N PRO A 92 -7.17 -9.51 -0.10
CA PRO A 92 -6.60 -8.16 0.12
C PRO A 92 -6.60 -7.71 1.59
N GLU A 93 -7.51 -8.24 2.41
CA GLU A 93 -7.50 -8.05 3.86
C GLU A 93 -6.37 -8.85 4.52
N ARG A 94 -5.19 -8.23 4.61
CA ARG A 94 -3.98 -8.81 5.23
C ARG A 94 -4.17 -9.09 6.73
N ARG A 95 -3.49 -10.12 7.26
CA ARG A 95 -3.50 -10.61 8.66
C ARG A 95 -4.82 -11.16 9.18
N SER A 96 -5.95 -10.57 8.83
CA SER A 96 -7.27 -11.02 9.25
C SER A 96 -8.26 -10.86 8.11
N GLY A 97 -8.89 -11.96 7.67
CA GLY A 97 -9.82 -11.96 6.53
C GLY A 97 -10.17 -13.37 6.08
N THR A 98 -11.19 -13.48 5.23
CA THR A 98 -11.71 -14.77 4.77
C THR A 98 -11.23 -15.06 3.35
N ARG A 99 -10.44 -16.11 3.17
CA ARG A 99 -10.06 -16.62 1.84
C ARG A 99 -11.10 -17.61 1.37
N ARG A 100 -11.48 -17.53 0.11
CA ARG A 100 -12.52 -18.35 -0.51
C ARG A 100 -11.96 -19.06 -1.72
N ALA A 101 -12.34 -20.32 -1.87
CA ALA A 101 -12.08 -21.07 -3.07
C ALA A 101 -13.24 -22.03 -3.34
N VAL A 102 -13.60 -22.18 -4.62
CA VAL A 102 -14.62 -23.13 -5.04
C VAL A 102 -13.94 -24.31 -5.71
N VAL A 103 -14.22 -25.52 -5.23
CA VAL A 103 -13.66 -26.76 -5.77
C VAL A 103 -14.75 -27.80 -5.97
N THR A 104 -14.55 -28.69 -6.94
CA THR A 104 -15.36 -29.90 -7.06
C THR A 104 -14.63 -31.04 -6.37
N ALA A 105 -15.31 -31.72 -5.45
CA ALA A 105 -14.71 -32.79 -4.67
C ALA A 105 -14.32 -33.97 -5.58
N PRO A 106 -13.05 -34.42 -5.55
CA PRO A 106 -12.58 -35.53 -6.35
C PRO A 106 -13.08 -36.88 -5.79
N ASP A 107 -12.95 -37.94 -6.58
CA ASP A 107 -13.39 -39.30 -6.20
C ASP A 107 -12.74 -39.83 -4.91
N SER A 108 -11.56 -39.31 -4.54
CA SER A 108 -10.85 -39.69 -3.31
C SER A 108 -11.50 -39.20 -2.01
N ALA A 109 -12.63 -38.47 -2.09
CA ALA A 109 -13.46 -37.99 -0.96
C ALA A 109 -12.74 -37.13 0.10
N SER A 110 -11.43 -36.89 -0.02
CA SER A 110 -10.65 -36.08 0.91
C SER A 110 -9.76 -35.10 0.17
N LEU A 111 -9.73 -33.85 0.68
CA LEU A 111 -8.88 -32.77 0.21
C LEU A 111 -7.98 -32.29 1.34
N GLY A 112 -6.73 -31.95 1.00
CA GLY A 112 -5.84 -31.22 1.88
C GLY A 112 -6.09 -29.71 1.77
N VAL A 113 -6.01 -28.98 2.87
CA VAL A 113 -6.01 -27.51 2.88
C VAL A 113 -4.71 -27.06 3.54
N ARG A 114 -3.80 -26.51 2.73
CA ARG A 114 -2.50 -26.00 3.15
C ARG A 114 -2.57 -24.49 3.33
N ILE A 115 -2.26 -24.02 4.54
CA ILE A 115 -2.31 -22.62 4.92
C ILE A 115 -0.88 -22.18 5.25
N THR A 116 -0.29 -21.38 4.38
CA THR A 116 1.11 -20.96 4.51
C THR A 116 1.18 -19.48 4.83
N GLY A 117 1.63 -19.12 6.04
CA GLY A 117 1.78 -17.72 6.40
C GLY A 117 2.86 -17.01 5.56
N ARG A 118 2.77 -15.68 5.51
CA ARG A 118 3.60 -14.82 4.66
C ARG A 118 4.33 -13.74 5.44
N GLU A 119 4.29 -13.85 6.76
CA GLU A 119 4.92 -12.91 7.67
C GLU A 119 6.24 -13.45 8.25
N HIS A 120 6.92 -12.62 9.04
CA HIS A 120 8.18 -13.01 9.68
C HIS A 120 8.01 -14.28 10.55
N ALA A 121 9.11 -15.02 10.76
CA ALA A 121 9.10 -16.33 11.43
C ALA A 121 8.37 -16.40 12.79
N ASN A 122 8.27 -15.28 13.51
CA ASN A 122 7.61 -15.19 14.81
C ASN A 122 6.14 -14.74 14.76
N ALA A 123 5.62 -14.40 13.58
CA ALA A 123 4.22 -14.01 13.43
C ALA A 123 3.35 -15.23 13.69
N ALA A 124 2.49 -15.16 14.70
CA ALA A 124 1.63 -16.26 15.09
C ALA A 124 0.17 -15.89 14.85
N GLY A 125 -0.60 -16.83 14.33
CA GLY A 125 -2.01 -16.63 14.04
C GLY A 125 -2.82 -17.90 14.17
N THR A 126 -4.07 -17.80 13.76
CA THR A 126 -4.97 -18.96 13.66
C THR A 126 -5.73 -18.95 12.36
N ALA A 127 -6.12 -20.13 11.89
CA ALA A 127 -6.95 -20.29 10.72
C ALA A 127 -8.03 -21.34 10.98
N THR A 128 -9.26 -21.05 10.59
CA THR A 128 -10.38 -22.01 10.66
C THR A 128 -10.86 -22.31 9.26
N VAL A 129 -10.84 -23.58 8.88
CA VAL A 129 -11.30 -24.06 7.58
C VAL A 129 -12.76 -24.47 7.70
N ARG A 130 -13.61 -24.00 6.78
CA ARG A 130 -15.01 -24.38 6.67
C ARG A 130 -15.32 -24.78 5.24
N ALA A 131 -16.01 -25.90 5.04
CA ALA A 131 -16.49 -26.32 3.73
C ALA A 131 -18.02 -26.27 3.69
N PHE A 132 -18.59 -25.56 2.73
CA PHE A 132 -20.02 -25.43 2.52
C PHE A 132 -20.42 -26.08 1.20
N ASP A 133 -21.40 -26.98 1.23
CA ASP A 133 -21.91 -27.62 0.02
C ASP A 133 -22.74 -26.64 -0.79
N LEU A 134 -22.30 -26.31 -2.01
CA LEU A 134 -22.99 -25.37 -2.88
C LEU A 134 -24.31 -25.90 -3.42
N ALA A 135 -24.60 -27.20 -3.27
CA ALA A 135 -25.92 -27.75 -3.57
C ALA A 135 -27.03 -27.10 -2.73
N THR A 136 -26.71 -26.55 -1.55
CA THR A 136 -27.64 -25.76 -0.71
C THR A 136 -28.14 -24.49 -1.39
N LEU A 137 -27.37 -23.94 -2.33
CA LEU A 137 -27.72 -22.73 -3.09
C LEU A 137 -28.44 -23.03 -4.41
N ARG A 138 -28.87 -24.28 -4.66
CA ARG A 138 -29.54 -24.67 -5.92
C ARG A 138 -30.74 -23.78 -6.26
N ASP A 139 -31.52 -23.42 -5.24
CA ASP A 139 -32.72 -22.59 -5.39
C ASP A 139 -32.44 -21.08 -5.23
N ARG A 140 -31.16 -20.71 -5.05
CA ARG A 140 -30.66 -19.33 -4.95
C ARG A 140 -29.49 -19.12 -5.92
N PRO A 141 -29.76 -19.15 -7.25
CA PRO A 141 -28.72 -19.01 -8.28
C PRO A 141 -28.03 -17.65 -8.23
N ASP A 142 -28.71 -16.62 -7.71
CA ASP A 142 -28.16 -15.31 -7.37
C ASP A 142 -27.01 -15.43 -6.37
N CYS A 143 -27.24 -16.09 -5.23
CA CYS A 143 -26.22 -16.30 -4.20
C CYS A 143 -25.11 -17.23 -4.67
N LEU A 144 -25.43 -18.25 -5.46
CA LEU A 144 -24.42 -19.14 -6.04
C LEU A 144 -23.45 -18.37 -6.96
N ALA A 145 -23.98 -17.46 -7.78
CA ALA A 145 -23.16 -16.61 -8.65
C ALA A 145 -22.26 -15.68 -7.83
N ILE A 146 -22.79 -15.04 -6.78
CA ILE A 146 -22.02 -14.15 -5.90
C ILE A 146 -20.88 -14.90 -5.21
N VAL A 147 -21.16 -16.05 -4.58
CA VAL A 147 -20.15 -16.84 -3.88
C VAL A 147 -19.03 -17.30 -4.82
N LYS A 148 -19.39 -17.73 -6.04
CA LYS A 148 -18.40 -18.09 -7.07
C LYS A 148 -17.56 -16.89 -7.51
N ALA A 149 -18.17 -15.72 -7.68
CA ALA A 149 -17.46 -14.50 -8.04
C ALA A 149 -16.47 -14.07 -6.95
N LEU A 150 -16.86 -14.13 -5.67
CA LEU A 150 -15.95 -13.82 -4.56
C LEU A 150 -14.76 -14.79 -4.50
N ALA A 151 -14.99 -16.08 -4.70
CA ALA A 151 -13.91 -17.07 -4.73
C ALA A 151 -13.00 -16.95 -5.96
N ALA A 152 -13.55 -16.57 -7.11
CA ALA A 152 -12.77 -16.24 -8.30
C ALA A 152 -11.89 -15.01 -8.03
N ALA A 153 -12.43 -13.98 -7.37
CA ALA A 153 -11.70 -12.76 -7.07
C ALA A 153 -10.49 -13.02 -6.15
N ASP A 154 -10.68 -13.85 -5.12
CA ASP A 154 -9.59 -14.29 -4.24
C ASP A 154 -8.52 -15.12 -5.00
N THR A 155 -8.95 -15.89 -6.01
CA THR A 155 -8.04 -16.68 -6.86
C THR A 155 -7.22 -15.77 -7.78
N ASP A 156 -7.85 -14.80 -8.42
CA ASP A 156 -7.17 -13.83 -9.29
C ASP A 156 -6.27 -12.89 -8.48
N TYR A 157 -6.68 -12.49 -7.26
CA TYR A 157 -5.83 -11.74 -6.35
C TYR A 157 -4.57 -12.55 -5.96
N ALA A 158 -4.73 -13.84 -5.62
CA ALA A 158 -3.60 -14.73 -5.35
C ALA A 158 -2.65 -14.85 -6.55
N ALA A 159 -3.18 -14.98 -7.76
CA ALA A 159 -2.38 -15.02 -8.98
C ALA A 159 -1.59 -13.72 -9.17
N GLY A 160 -2.22 -12.57 -8.93
CA GLY A 160 -1.57 -11.26 -8.96
C GLY A 160 -0.41 -11.15 -7.97
N GLU A 161 -0.60 -11.58 -6.72
CA GLU A 161 0.45 -11.59 -5.69
C GLU A 161 1.62 -12.53 -6.03
N GLU A 162 1.35 -13.72 -6.58
CA GLU A 162 2.41 -14.66 -6.97
C GLU A 162 3.27 -14.12 -8.13
N ILE A 163 2.65 -13.49 -9.13
CA ILE A 163 3.37 -12.83 -10.23
C ILE A 163 4.15 -11.62 -9.69
N ALA A 164 3.52 -10.78 -8.87
CA ALA A 164 4.15 -9.57 -8.31
C ALA A 164 5.37 -9.89 -7.44
N ARG A 165 5.39 -11.05 -6.79
CA ARG A 165 6.52 -11.54 -5.97
C ARG A 165 7.54 -12.37 -6.76
N GLY A 166 7.37 -12.53 -8.07
CA GLY A 166 8.28 -13.28 -8.93
C GLY A 166 8.27 -14.80 -8.71
N ARG A 167 7.21 -15.33 -8.06
CA ARG A 167 7.04 -16.77 -7.79
C ARG A 167 6.37 -17.52 -8.94
N SER A 168 5.76 -16.79 -9.86
CA SER A 168 5.21 -17.31 -11.11
C SER A 168 5.75 -16.51 -12.29
N THR A 169 6.08 -17.19 -13.39
CA THR A 169 6.41 -16.49 -14.64
C THR A 169 5.11 -15.97 -15.25
N PRO A 170 5.02 -14.68 -15.61
CA PRO A 170 3.85 -14.18 -16.31
C PRO A 170 3.73 -14.94 -17.64
N GLY A 171 2.62 -15.63 -17.83
CA GLY A 171 2.22 -16.13 -19.14
C GLY A 171 1.80 -14.94 -20.03
N THR A 172 0.57 -14.95 -20.54
CA THR A 172 0.01 -13.80 -21.28
C THR A 172 -0.55 -12.69 -20.38
N SER A 173 -0.64 -12.90 -19.06
CA SER A 173 -1.27 -11.98 -18.09
C SER A 173 -0.23 -11.44 -17.11
N SER A 174 -0.21 -10.12 -16.90
CA SER A 174 0.59 -9.47 -15.87
C SER A 174 -0.07 -9.56 -14.49
N ALA A 175 0.68 -9.23 -13.42
CA ALA A 175 0.11 -9.09 -12.07
C ALA A 175 -1.01 -8.05 -12.03
N ARG A 176 -0.83 -6.92 -12.74
CA ARG A 176 -1.85 -5.87 -12.85
C ARG A 176 -3.13 -6.39 -13.50
N ASP A 177 -3.02 -7.18 -14.56
CA ASP A 177 -4.20 -7.75 -15.23
C ASP A 177 -4.97 -8.70 -14.29
N ALA A 178 -4.26 -9.47 -13.47
CA ALA A 178 -4.89 -10.32 -12.46
C ALA A 178 -5.60 -9.50 -11.38
N PHE A 179 -4.97 -8.43 -10.87
CA PHE A 179 -5.62 -7.52 -9.92
C PHE A 179 -6.83 -6.78 -10.52
N LEU A 180 -6.79 -6.43 -11.81
CA LEU A 180 -7.95 -5.82 -12.49
C LEU A 180 -9.12 -6.80 -12.55
N ARG A 181 -8.89 -8.08 -12.90
CA ARG A 181 -9.94 -9.10 -12.88
C ARG A 181 -10.51 -9.31 -11.48
N ALA A 182 -9.65 -9.43 -10.46
CA ALA A 182 -10.10 -9.52 -9.08
C ALA A 182 -10.99 -8.34 -8.68
N ALA A 183 -10.61 -7.10 -9.04
CA ALA A 183 -11.41 -5.92 -8.78
C ALA A 183 -12.75 -5.93 -9.54
N GLU A 184 -12.78 -6.39 -10.80
CA GLU A 184 -14.01 -6.53 -11.58
C GLU A 184 -14.98 -7.55 -10.95
N GLU A 185 -14.45 -8.69 -10.49
CA GLU A 185 -15.23 -9.75 -9.86
C GLU A 185 -15.79 -9.33 -8.50
N TYR A 186 -14.97 -8.72 -7.64
CA TYR A 186 -15.47 -8.16 -6.38
C TYR A 186 -16.51 -7.06 -6.63
N SER A 187 -16.32 -6.20 -7.64
CA SER A 187 -17.28 -5.13 -7.97
C SER A 187 -18.60 -5.68 -8.53
N ALA A 188 -18.56 -6.78 -9.28
CA ALA A 188 -19.75 -7.47 -9.72
C ALA A 188 -20.50 -8.10 -8.53
N ALA A 189 -19.78 -8.76 -7.62
CA ALA A 189 -20.35 -9.35 -6.41
C ALA A 189 -20.96 -8.28 -5.48
N GLU A 190 -20.26 -7.17 -5.25
CA GLU A 190 -20.75 -6.04 -4.42
C GLU A 190 -22.08 -5.48 -4.96
N ARG A 191 -22.18 -5.28 -6.28
CA ARG A 191 -23.42 -4.77 -6.91
C ARG A 191 -24.57 -5.76 -6.83
N ALA A 192 -24.27 -7.06 -6.87
CA ALA A 192 -25.27 -8.11 -6.78
C ALA A 192 -25.80 -8.30 -5.35
N LEU A 193 -25.03 -7.94 -4.32
CA LEU A 193 -25.42 -7.93 -2.91
C LEU A 193 -26.32 -6.73 -2.58
N ALA A 194 -27.48 -6.65 -3.22
CA ALA A 194 -28.36 -5.47 -3.16
C ALA A 194 -29.38 -5.49 -1.99
N THR A 195 -29.52 -6.61 -1.28
CA THR A 195 -30.51 -6.73 -0.19
C THR A 195 -29.96 -6.23 1.15
N SER A 196 -30.83 -5.74 2.04
CA SER A 196 -30.40 -5.27 3.37
C SER A 196 -29.80 -6.37 4.24
N ALA A 197 -30.18 -7.64 4.01
CA ALA A 197 -29.64 -8.77 4.75
C ALA A 197 -28.21 -9.14 4.32
N ASP A 198 -27.81 -8.76 3.11
CA ASP A 198 -26.48 -9.00 2.55
C ASP A 198 -25.48 -7.89 2.90
N GLN A 199 -25.94 -6.83 3.59
CA GLN A 199 -25.15 -5.63 3.84
C GLN A 199 -23.78 -5.90 4.52
N PRO A 200 -23.65 -6.82 5.49
CA PRO A 200 -22.34 -7.15 6.06
C PRO A 200 -21.37 -7.75 5.04
N LEU A 201 -21.85 -8.70 4.20
CA LEU A 201 -21.03 -9.31 3.16
C LEU A 201 -20.68 -8.30 2.05
N ARG A 202 -21.62 -7.41 1.73
CA ARG A 202 -21.40 -6.29 0.80
C ARG A 202 -20.29 -5.37 1.32
N GLY A 203 -20.33 -5.00 2.60
CA GLY A 203 -19.31 -4.17 3.24
C GLY A 203 -17.92 -4.84 3.27
N GLN A 204 -17.86 -6.15 3.53
CA GLN A 204 -16.60 -6.92 3.42
C GLN A 204 -16.07 -6.94 1.99
N THR A 205 -16.94 -7.10 1.00
CA THR A 205 -16.58 -7.07 -0.42
C THR A 205 -16.04 -5.70 -0.83
N ALA A 206 -16.68 -4.62 -0.37
CA ALA A 206 -16.20 -3.25 -0.58
C ALA A 206 -14.84 -2.99 0.10
N LEU A 207 -14.58 -3.59 1.27
CA LEU A 207 -13.27 -3.53 1.91
C LEU A 207 -12.20 -4.29 1.12
N ALA A 208 -12.54 -5.47 0.58
CA ALA A 208 -11.64 -6.21 -0.31
C ALA A 208 -11.30 -5.39 -1.56
N LEU A 209 -12.29 -4.74 -2.20
CA LEU A 209 -12.10 -3.81 -3.31
C LEU A 209 -11.13 -2.68 -2.96
N ALA A 210 -11.34 -2.01 -1.83
CA ALA A 210 -10.42 -0.98 -1.37
C ALA A 210 -8.99 -1.53 -1.19
N GLY A 211 -8.85 -2.77 -0.71
CA GLY A 211 -7.58 -3.49 -0.58
C GLY A 211 -6.90 -3.77 -1.92
N VAL A 212 -7.64 -4.27 -2.93
CA VAL A 212 -7.11 -4.50 -4.28
C VAL A 212 -6.64 -3.18 -4.90
N GLU A 213 -7.46 -2.13 -4.80
CA GLU A 213 -7.16 -0.82 -5.36
C GLU A 213 -5.91 -0.20 -4.70
N TYR A 214 -5.72 -0.40 -3.39
CA TYR A 214 -4.56 0.14 -2.68
C TYR A 214 -3.28 -0.67 -2.90
N PHE A 215 -3.32 -1.99 -2.69
CA PHE A 215 -2.13 -2.82 -2.69
C PHE A 215 -1.72 -3.31 -4.08
N GLY A 216 -2.69 -3.65 -4.93
CA GLY A 216 -2.46 -4.23 -6.24
C GLY A 216 -2.43 -3.19 -7.36
N LEU A 217 -3.44 -2.31 -7.42
CA LEU A 217 -3.63 -1.38 -8.55
C LEU A 217 -3.05 0.01 -8.34
N GLN A 218 -2.85 0.40 -7.08
CA GLN A 218 -2.36 1.71 -6.64
C GLN A 218 -3.26 2.88 -7.11
N ASP A 219 -4.58 2.65 -7.16
CA ASP A 219 -5.58 3.68 -7.43
C ASP A 219 -6.09 4.28 -6.11
N TRP A 220 -5.46 5.40 -5.71
CA TRP A 220 -5.74 6.04 -4.43
C TRP A 220 -7.14 6.66 -4.37
N ALA A 221 -7.68 7.15 -5.50
CA ALA A 221 -9.02 7.73 -5.53
C ALA A 221 -10.06 6.65 -5.24
N LYS A 222 -10.01 5.54 -6.00
CA LYS A 222 -10.92 4.41 -5.78
C LYS A 222 -10.75 3.77 -4.41
N THR A 223 -9.51 3.65 -3.92
CA THR A 223 -9.27 3.18 -2.55
C THR A 223 -10.03 4.04 -1.53
N ALA A 224 -9.92 5.37 -1.64
CA ALA A 224 -10.57 6.29 -0.72
C ALA A 224 -12.10 6.21 -0.77
N ASP A 225 -12.66 5.97 -1.96
CA ASP A 225 -14.10 5.87 -2.15
C ASP A 225 -14.65 4.52 -1.65
N TRP A 226 -14.02 3.40 -2.04
CA TRP A 226 -14.39 2.08 -1.56
C TRP A 226 -14.19 1.93 -0.05
N GLY A 227 -13.11 2.49 0.52
CA GLY A 227 -12.87 2.44 1.96
C GLY A 227 -13.94 3.17 2.77
N LYS A 228 -14.42 4.34 2.30
CA LYS A 228 -15.57 5.02 2.93
C LYS A 228 -16.86 4.23 2.79
N ALA A 229 -17.16 3.75 1.58
CA ALA A 229 -18.37 2.98 1.31
C ALA A 229 -18.42 1.70 2.16
N ALA A 230 -17.31 0.98 2.27
CA ALA A 230 -17.18 -0.19 3.13
C ALA A 230 -17.41 0.16 4.61
N ALA A 231 -16.82 1.26 5.11
CA ALA A 231 -17.02 1.70 6.48
C ALA A 231 -18.49 2.04 6.80
N GLU A 232 -19.19 2.68 5.86
CA GLU A 232 -20.62 2.98 5.96
C GLU A 232 -21.48 1.72 5.95
N MET A 233 -21.19 0.76 5.05
CA MET A 233 -21.92 -0.50 4.93
C MET A 233 -21.73 -1.42 6.14
N LEU A 234 -20.52 -1.49 6.69
CA LEU A 234 -20.19 -2.32 7.86
C LEU A 234 -20.78 -1.76 9.16
N GLY A 235 -21.00 -0.44 9.23
CA GLY A 235 -21.78 0.19 10.30
C GLY A 235 -21.27 -0.13 11.71
N GLY A 236 -22.16 -0.62 12.58
CA GLY A 236 -21.83 -1.06 13.94
C GLY A 236 -21.60 -2.56 14.08
N ASP A 237 -21.88 -3.34 13.02
CA ASP A 237 -21.97 -4.80 13.09
C ASP A 237 -20.57 -5.45 13.08
N ASP A 238 -19.63 -4.88 12.33
CA ASP A 238 -18.23 -5.27 12.34
C ASP A 238 -17.33 -4.04 12.57
N PRO A 239 -17.18 -3.61 13.84
CA PRO A 239 -16.43 -2.41 14.17
C PRO A 239 -14.93 -2.56 13.86
N TYR A 240 -14.40 -3.78 13.79
CA TYR A 240 -13.00 -4.02 13.45
C TYR A 240 -12.74 -3.79 11.97
N ARG A 241 -13.50 -4.45 11.07
CA ARG A 241 -13.35 -4.23 9.62
C ARG A 241 -13.72 -2.82 9.20
N ARG A 242 -14.72 -2.20 9.85
CA ARG A 242 -15.03 -0.78 9.63
C ARG A 242 -13.82 0.11 9.92
N ALA A 243 -13.16 -0.07 11.07
CA ALA A 243 -11.98 0.72 11.42
C ALA A 243 -10.83 0.52 10.41
N ARG A 244 -10.67 -0.69 9.87
CA ARG A 244 -9.70 -0.97 8.80
C ARG A 244 -10.06 -0.31 7.47
N ALA A 245 -11.34 -0.28 7.11
CA ALA A 245 -11.82 0.44 5.93
C ALA A 245 -11.56 1.95 6.02
N GLU A 246 -11.85 2.54 7.19
CA GLU A 246 -11.56 3.95 7.50
C GLU A 246 -10.04 4.22 7.46
N ALA A 247 -9.22 3.31 8.00
CA ALA A 247 -7.75 3.42 7.95
C ALA A 247 -7.22 3.39 6.51
N LEU A 248 -7.77 2.54 5.64
CA LEU A 248 -7.35 2.42 4.25
C LEU A 248 -7.72 3.66 3.43
N ALA A 249 -8.91 4.23 3.66
CA ALA A 249 -9.30 5.51 3.08
C ALA A 249 -8.37 6.65 3.55
N ALA A 250 -8.02 6.67 4.84
CA ALA A 250 -7.07 7.65 5.38
C ALA A 250 -5.67 7.49 4.76
N ALA A 251 -5.19 6.26 4.59
CA ALA A 251 -3.91 5.99 3.91
C ALA A 251 -3.92 6.49 2.46
N ALA A 252 -5.01 6.28 1.72
CA ALA A 252 -5.17 6.81 0.37
C ALA A 252 -5.13 8.35 0.32
N TRP A 253 -5.72 9.05 1.30
CA TRP A 253 -5.60 10.52 1.39
C TRP A 253 -4.17 10.98 1.65
N ILE A 254 -3.34 10.17 2.33
CA ILE A 254 -1.91 10.47 2.50
C ILE A 254 -1.20 10.41 1.15
N GLU A 255 -1.40 9.34 0.39
CA GLU A 255 -0.79 9.17 -0.93
C GLU A 255 -1.18 10.32 -1.87
N ILE A 256 -2.49 10.64 -1.95
CA ILE A 256 -3.00 11.76 -2.74
C ILE A 256 -2.40 13.08 -2.25
N GLY A 257 -2.42 13.34 -0.94
CA GLY A 257 -1.90 14.57 -0.35
C GLY A 257 -0.40 14.76 -0.57
N SER A 258 0.37 13.67 -0.61
CA SER A 258 1.83 13.69 -0.82
C SER A 258 2.23 13.98 -2.27
N SER A 259 1.29 13.89 -3.22
CA SER A 259 1.55 14.11 -4.65
C SER A 259 1.72 15.59 -5.04
N ALA A 260 1.44 16.52 -4.12
CA ALA A 260 1.60 17.95 -4.34
C ALA A 260 2.46 18.60 -3.23
N PRO A 261 3.18 19.70 -3.52
CA PRO A 261 3.92 20.42 -2.51
C PRO A 261 3.05 20.88 -1.33
N VAL A 262 3.66 21.10 -0.18
CA VAL A 262 2.97 21.48 1.06
C VAL A 262 2.12 22.75 0.85
N GLY A 263 0.83 22.64 1.13
CA GLY A 263 -0.15 23.73 1.06
C GLY A 263 -0.63 24.06 -0.36
N ARG A 264 -0.11 23.39 -1.40
CA ARG A 264 -0.58 23.56 -2.79
C ARG A 264 -1.80 22.68 -3.07
N PRO A 265 -2.67 23.08 -4.03
CA PRO A 265 -3.74 22.23 -4.51
C PRO A 265 -3.19 20.93 -5.11
N VAL A 266 -3.85 19.81 -4.82
CA VAL A 266 -3.53 18.52 -5.44
C VAL A 266 -4.17 18.45 -6.83
N PRO A 267 -3.40 18.20 -7.91
CA PRO A 267 -3.93 18.07 -9.26
C PRO A 267 -5.05 17.03 -9.33
N GLY A 268 -6.20 17.40 -9.90
CA GLY A 268 -7.34 16.49 -10.08
C GLY A 268 -8.29 16.33 -8.88
N TYR A 269 -7.95 16.88 -7.69
CA TYR A 269 -8.77 16.71 -6.48
C TYR A 269 -9.36 18.00 -5.91
N GLY A 270 -8.89 19.18 -6.35
CA GLY A 270 -9.46 20.47 -5.92
C GLY A 270 -9.25 20.83 -4.45
N VAL A 271 -8.49 20.03 -3.70
CA VAL A 271 -8.19 20.20 -2.26
C VAL A 271 -6.70 20.44 -2.06
N ARG A 272 -6.31 21.11 -0.98
CA ARG A 272 -4.89 21.33 -0.66
C ARG A 272 -4.27 20.08 -0.04
N SER A 273 -2.98 19.86 -0.31
CA SER A 273 -2.21 18.74 0.27
C SER A 273 -2.33 18.69 1.81
N THR A 274 -2.18 19.84 2.48
CA THR A 274 -2.28 19.96 3.95
C THR A 274 -3.66 19.62 4.49
N GLU A 275 -4.73 19.88 3.71
CA GLU A 275 -6.10 19.57 4.12
C GLU A 275 -6.33 18.06 4.14
N LEU A 276 -5.89 17.35 3.09
CA LEU A 276 -5.94 15.88 3.04
C LEU A 276 -5.08 15.24 4.14
N LEU A 277 -3.85 15.73 4.35
CA LEU A 277 -2.96 15.22 5.39
C LEU A 277 -3.49 15.48 6.80
N THR A 278 -4.21 16.58 7.02
CA THR A 278 -4.88 16.88 8.30
C THR A 278 -6.10 16.01 8.51
N ARG A 279 -6.92 15.81 7.46
CA ARG A 279 -8.07 14.90 7.48
C ARG A 279 -7.64 13.47 7.82
N ALA A 280 -6.65 12.94 7.11
CA ALA A 280 -6.09 11.61 7.37
C ALA A 280 -5.60 11.48 8.81
N ARG A 281 -4.80 12.44 9.28
CA ARG A 281 -4.23 12.42 10.64
C ARG A 281 -5.29 12.43 11.73
N THR A 282 -6.35 13.21 11.56
CA THR A 282 -7.46 13.28 12.52
C THR A 282 -8.13 11.92 12.67
N GLU A 283 -8.40 11.28 11.53
CA GLU A 283 -9.00 9.95 11.47
C GLU A 283 -8.09 8.89 12.11
N LEU A 284 -6.81 8.89 11.74
CA LEU A 284 -5.82 7.94 12.25
C LEU A 284 -5.62 8.07 13.77
N HIS A 285 -5.71 9.28 14.35
CA HIS A 285 -5.67 9.45 15.80
C HIS A 285 -6.91 8.86 16.50
N ARG A 286 -8.08 8.93 15.87
CA ARG A 286 -9.29 8.28 16.37
C ARG A 286 -9.14 6.75 16.30
N LEU A 287 -8.70 6.23 15.17
CA LEU A 287 -8.50 4.80 14.92
C LEU A 287 -7.43 4.18 15.80
N SER A 288 -6.30 4.87 16.01
CA SER A 288 -5.24 4.40 16.92
C SER A 288 -5.77 4.19 18.33
N ARG A 289 -6.57 5.14 18.84
CA ARG A 289 -7.21 5.02 20.17
C ARG A 289 -8.25 3.90 20.21
N PHE A 290 -9.06 3.78 19.17
CA PHE A 290 -10.05 2.71 19.02
C PHE A 290 -9.39 1.33 19.12
N HIS A 291 -8.36 1.07 18.32
CA HIS A 291 -7.62 -0.20 18.34
C HIS A 291 -6.92 -0.42 19.69
N MET A 292 -6.33 0.63 20.29
CA MET A 292 -5.71 0.50 21.61
C MET A 292 -6.69 0.09 22.71
N GLN A 293 -7.90 0.65 22.72
CA GLN A 293 -8.94 0.29 23.71
C GLN A 293 -9.38 -1.16 23.59
N ARG A 294 -9.25 -1.74 22.40
CA ARG A 294 -9.63 -3.13 22.09
C ARG A 294 -8.47 -4.13 22.21
N GLY A 295 -7.27 -3.66 22.53
CA GLY A 295 -6.07 -4.49 22.59
C GLY A 295 -5.46 -4.84 21.21
N GLU A 296 -5.98 -4.25 20.14
CA GLU A 296 -5.55 -4.45 18.74
C GLU A 296 -4.26 -3.63 18.46
N ARG A 297 -3.20 -3.92 19.21
CA ARG A 297 -1.98 -3.10 19.27
C ARG A 297 -1.24 -2.99 17.93
N TYR A 298 -1.32 -4.02 17.08
CA TYR A 298 -0.71 -3.98 15.76
C TYR A 298 -1.35 -2.89 14.88
N ASP A 299 -2.69 -2.92 14.76
CA ASP A 299 -3.44 -1.93 13.98
C ASP A 299 -3.29 -0.52 14.56
N ALA A 300 -3.27 -0.38 15.89
CA ALA A 300 -2.97 0.90 16.53
C ALA A 300 -1.58 1.45 16.17
N GLY A 301 -0.58 0.56 16.08
CA GLY A 301 0.78 0.87 15.66
C GLY A 301 0.87 1.31 14.21
N LEU A 302 0.11 0.67 13.31
CA LEU A 302 0.02 1.07 11.90
C LEU A 302 -0.53 2.50 11.77
N GLN A 303 -1.58 2.83 12.53
CA GLN A 303 -2.12 4.19 12.51
C GLN A 303 -1.09 5.23 12.96
N LEU A 304 -0.29 4.92 14.00
CA LEU A 304 0.80 5.79 14.45
C LEU A 304 1.91 5.95 13.41
N THR A 305 2.22 4.89 12.65
CA THR A 305 3.16 4.97 11.52
C THR A 305 2.64 5.95 10.46
N ASN A 306 1.36 5.83 10.08
CA ASN A 306 0.73 6.69 9.07
C ASN A 306 0.59 8.14 9.56
N ILE A 307 0.31 8.37 10.85
CA ILE A 307 0.37 9.71 11.46
C ILE A 307 1.77 10.32 11.28
N GLY A 308 2.82 9.53 11.52
CA GLY A 308 4.21 9.97 11.28
C GLY A 308 4.45 10.42 9.84
N LEU A 309 3.95 9.66 8.86
CA LEU A 309 4.04 10.02 7.43
C LEU A 309 3.32 11.34 7.12
N THR A 310 2.15 11.60 7.72
CA THR A 310 1.46 12.88 7.51
C THR A 310 2.30 14.07 7.98
N TYR A 311 3.00 13.94 9.10
CA TYR A 311 3.91 14.99 9.58
C TYR A 311 5.17 15.10 8.72
N LEU A 312 5.72 13.98 8.25
CA LEU A 312 6.86 13.96 7.33
C LEU A 312 6.54 14.77 6.06
N TYR A 313 5.41 14.48 5.40
CA TYR A 313 5.01 15.15 4.17
C TYR A 313 4.65 16.62 4.36
N GLU A 314 4.27 17.05 5.57
CA GLU A 314 4.09 18.47 5.90
C GLU A 314 5.40 19.19 6.28
N GLY A 315 6.55 18.50 6.31
CA GLY A 315 7.81 19.06 6.81
C GLY A 315 7.83 19.27 8.34
N ARG A 316 6.88 18.68 9.07
CA ARG A 316 6.72 18.80 10.52
C ARG A 316 7.54 17.73 11.25
N TYR A 317 8.84 17.79 11.07
CA TYR A 317 9.74 16.70 11.42
C TYR A 317 9.81 16.39 12.92
N LEU A 318 9.69 17.38 13.81
CA LEU A 318 9.65 17.14 15.26
C LEU A 318 8.45 16.27 15.67
N GLN A 319 7.24 16.58 15.17
CA GLN A 319 6.07 15.74 15.44
C GLN A 319 6.21 14.36 14.80
N CYS A 320 6.81 14.27 13.61
CA CYS A 320 7.09 12.97 12.99
C CYS A 320 8.02 12.11 13.86
N VAL A 321 9.10 12.65 14.42
CA VAL A 321 10.00 11.91 15.32
C VAL A 321 9.22 11.38 16.53
N THR A 322 8.32 12.17 17.10
CA THR A 322 7.46 11.73 18.21
C THR A 322 6.55 10.57 17.78
N ALA A 323 5.81 10.71 16.68
CA ALA A 323 4.88 9.68 16.19
C ALA A 323 5.59 8.36 15.85
N SER A 324 6.71 8.43 15.12
CA SER A 324 7.54 7.28 14.75
C SER A 324 8.19 6.62 15.98
N THR A 325 8.59 7.40 16.99
CA THR A 325 9.08 6.86 18.27
C THR A 325 8.00 6.07 18.99
N THR A 326 6.79 6.61 19.11
CA THR A 326 5.67 5.93 19.75
C THR A 326 5.30 4.65 19.00
N SER A 327 5.23 4.71 17.67
CA SER A 327 4.96 3.56 16.81
C SER A 327 6.01 2.44 16.99
N SER A 328 7.31 2.77 16.93
CA SER A 328 8.39 1.77 17.09
C SER A 328 8.40 1.12 18.49
N ARG A 329 8.09 1.88 19.55
CA ARG A 329 7.96 1.34 20.91
C ARG A 329 6.77 0.39 21.02
N LEU A 330 5.63 0.73 20.41
CA LEU A 330 4.45 -0.11 20.40
C LEU A 330 4.73 -1.44 19.69
N PHE A 331 5.30 -1.42 18.48
CA PHE A 331 5.70 -2.63 17.77
C PHE A 331 6.75 -3.45 18.53
N GLY A 332 7.68 -2.78 19.22
CA GLY A 332 8.62 -3.45 20.12
C GLY A 332 7.91 -4.21 21.26
N SER A 333 6.83 -3.66 21.82
CA SER A 333 6.07 -4.29 22.92
C SER A 333 5.27 -5.53 22.51
N ILE A 334 5.00 -5.69 21.20
CA ILE A 334 4.27 -6.84 20.65
C ILE A 334 5.17 -7.73 19.77
N HIS A 335 6.49 -7.56 19.85
CA HIS A 335 7.48 -8.37 19.12
C HIS A 335 7.26 -8.38 17.61
N GLU A 336 6.96 -7.22 17.02
CA GLU A 336 6.76 -7.00 15.59
C GLU A 336 8.00 -6.34 14.95
N PRO A 337 9.07 -7.10 14.63
CA PRO A 337 10.35 -6.54 14.20
C PRO A 337 10.23 -5.77 12.87
N LEU A 338 9.46 -6.27 11.91
CA LEU A 338 9.30 -5.62 10.61
C LEU A 338 8.72 -4.21 10.75
N ARG A 339 7.59 -4.09 11.43
CA ARG A 339 6.90 -2.81 11.59
C ARG A 339 7.66 -1.86 12.49
N ARG A 340 8.39 -2.39 13.48
CA ARG A 340 9.32 -1.63 14.29
C ARG A 340 10.45 -1.02 13.44
N ALA A 341 11.06 -1.81 12.57
CA ALA A 341 12.10 -1.36 11.65
C ALA A 341 11.57 -0.32 10.65
N GLN A 342 10.36 -0.49 10.13
CA GLN A 342 9.69 0.53 9.30
C GLN A 342 9.45 1.84 10.08
N ALA A 343 9.04 1.76 11.34
CA ALA A 343 8.89 2.94 12.19
C ALA A 343 10.25 3.64 12.46
N TRP A 344 11.34 2.88 12.59
CA TRP A 344 12.70 3.44 12.66
C TRP A 344 13.15 4.10 11.36
N GLN A 345 12.82 3.56 10.19
CA GLN A 345 13.05 4.22 8.89
C GLN A 345 12.35 5.58 8.84
N ASN A 346 11.07 5.65 9.21
CA ASN A 346 10.33 6.92 9.26
C ASN A 346 10.97 7.90 10.24
N ARG A 347 11.40 7.42 11.40
CA ARG A 347 12.11 8.25 12.39
C ARG A 347 13.41 8.82 11.81
N ALA A 348 14.19 8.00 11.11
CA ALA A 348 15.43 8.39 10.48
C ALA A 348 15.21 9.43 9.39
N LEU A 349 14.21 9.25 8.52
CA LEU A 349 13.80 10.25 7.52
C LEU A 349 13.41 11.59 8.17
N CYS A 350 12.73 11.55 9.31
CA CYS A 350 12.35 12.77 10.02
C CYS A 350 13.55 13.44 10.72
N LEU A 351 14.51 12.67 11.22
CA LEU A 351 15.79 13.22 11.71
C LEU A 351 16.63 13.80 10.58
N TRP A 352 16.61 13.18 9.40
CA TRP A 352 17.21 13.74 8.19
C TRP A 352 16.60 15.09 7.85
N GLY A 353 15.27 15.21 7.84
CA GLY A 353 14.58 16.48 7.61
C GLY A 353 14.95 17.58 8.62
N LEU A 354 15.40 17.20 9.81
CA LEU A 354 15.93 18.12 10.84
C LEU A 354 17.42 18.43 10.68
N GLY A 355 18.11 17.88 9.67
CA GLY A 355 19.56 17.99 9.49
C GLY A 355 20.38 17.14 10.47
N ARG A 356 19.75 16.27 11.27
CA ARG A 356 20.42 15.43 12.28
C ARG A 356 20.94 14.13 11.66
N LEU A 357 21.76 14.25 10.62
CA LEU A 357 22.24 13.13 9.79
C LEU A 357 22.92 12.01 10.59
N PRO A 358 23.81 12.27 11.57
CA PRO A 358 24.41 11.20 12.36
C PRO A 358 23.39 10.39 13.18
N GLU A 359 22.28 11.00 13.56
CA GLU A 359 21.21 10.30 14.28
C GLU A 359 20.31 9.52 13.33
N ALA A 360 20.04 10.09 12.15
CA ALA A 360 19.31 9.39 11.09
C ALA A 360 20.04 8.09 10.70
N LEU A 361 21.36 8.17 10.46
CA LEU A 361 22.18 7.00 10.13
C LEU A 361 22.04 5.89 11.17
N ARG A 362 22.18 6.20 12.47
CA ARG A 362 22.03 5.19 13.54
C ARG A 362 20.68 4.46 13.52
N TRP A 363 19.60 5.16 13.16
CA TRP A 363 18.27 4.54 13.07
C TRP A 363 18.09 3.73 11.78
N PHE A 364 18.69 4.16 10.66
CA PHE A 364 18.74 3.38 9.43
C PHE A 364 19.56 2.08 9.63
N GLU A 365 20.75 2.15 10.22
CA GLU A 365 21.56 0.98 10.56
C GLU A 365 20.82 0.01 11.50
N ARG A 366 20.14 0.56 12.52
CA ARG A 366 19.35 -0.25 13.44
C ARG A 366 18.18 -0.93 12.74
N SER A 367 17.52 -0.26 11.80
CA SER A 367 16.47 -0.84 10.97
C SER A 367 17.03 -1.98 10.11
N LEU A 368 18.10 -1.71 9.37
CA LEU A 368 18.77 -2.68 8.50
C LEU A 368 19.29 -3.91 9.26
N SER A 369 19.73 -3.75 10.51
CA SER A 369 20.18 -4.86 11.36
C SER A 369 19.03 -5.72 11.89
N ASP A 370 17.82 -5.18 12.00
CA ASP A 370 16.64 -5.86 12.57
C ASP A 370 15.81 -6.59 11.49
N ILE A 371 16.02 -6.25 10.21
CA ILE A 371 15.33 -6.89 9.08
C ILE A 371 16.29 -7.67 8.19
N GLY A 372 15.87 -8.88 7.83
CA GLY A 372 16.51 -9.67 6.78
C GLY A 372 15.95 -9.35 5.38
N PRO A 373 16.59 -9.88 4.33
CA PRO A 373 16.11 -9.75 2.95
C PRO A 373 14.76 -10.43 2.70
N GLU A 374 14.48 -11.51 3.43
CA GLU A 374 13.23 -12.26 3.34
C GLU A 374 12.46 -12.15 4.68
N PRO A 375 11.11 -12.20 4.64
CA PRO A 375 10.24 -12.29 3.47
C PRO A 375 9.93 -10.92 2.82
N TYR A 376 10.68 -9.86 3.17
CA TYR A 376 10.36 -8.47 2.80
C TYR A 376 11.46 -7.79 1.98
N PRO A 377 11.69 -8.22 0.73
CA PRO A 377 12.80 -7.73 -0.09
C PRO A 377 12.74 -6.22 -0.35
N SER A 378 11.53 -5.66 -0.51
CA SER A 378 11.34 -4.21 -0.76
C SER A 378 11.71 -3.35 0.44
N ILE A 379 11.34 -3.76 1.66
CA ILE A 379 11.64 -3.01 2.89
C ILE A 379 13.13 -3.14 3.23
N PHE A 380 13.71 -4.33 3.04
CA PHE A 380 15.14 -4.55 3.17
C PHE A 380 15.93 -3.63 2.23
N LEU A 381 15.52 -3.58 0.96
CA LEU A 381 16.16 -2.77 -0.07
C LEU A 381 16.04 -1.27 0.22
N ALA A 382 14.88 -0.81 0.67
CA ALA A 382 14.71 0.58 1.13
C ALA A 382 15.58 0.91 2.34
N SER A 383 15.83 -0.05 3.23
CA SER A 383 16.67 0.16 4.41
C SER A 383 18.15 0.24 4.05
N ILE A 384 18.65 -0.69 3.24
CA ILE A 384 20.06 -0.65 2.80
C ILE A 384 20.38 0.59 1.96
N THR A 385 19.47 1.00 1.07
CA THR A 385 19.69 2.16 0.21
C THR A 385 19.58 3.49 0.97
N ASN A 386 18.68 3.59 1.97
CA ASN A 386 18.62 4.75 2.85
C ASN A 386 19.86 4.85 3.77
N THR A 387 20.36 3.74 4.29
CA THR A 387 21.64 3.73 5.02
C THR A 387 22.78 4.20 4.12
N ALA A 388 22.89 3.66 2.90
CA ALA A 388 23.91 4.05 1.94
C ALA A 388 23.86 5.55 1.60
N LEU A 389 22.65 6.10 1.44
CA LEU A 389 22.45 7.52 1.19
C LEU A 389 22.86 8.37 2.39
N ALA A 390 22.60 7.92 3.62
CA ALA A 390 23.02 8.61 4.84
C ALA A 390 24.54 8.63 5.01
N ASP A 391 25.21 7.52 4.72
CA ASP A 391 26.67 7.46 4.70
C ASP A 391 27.26 8.41 3.65
N TYR A 392 26.69 8.43 2.43
CA TYR A 392 27.09 9.40 1.40
C TYR A 392 26.94 10.85 1.89
N ALA A 393 25.81 11.20 2.51
CA ALA A 393 25.55 12.56 2.99
C ALA A 393 26.48 12.98 4.14
N LEU A 394 27.04 12.02 4.87
CA LEU A 394 28.04 12.25 5.92
C LEU A 394 29.49 12.21 5.39
N GLY A 395 29.69 11.90 4.10
CA GLY A 395 31.01 11.76 3.49
C GLY A 395 31.68 10.40 3.72
N HIS A 396 30.97 9.41 4.24
CA HIS A 396 31.43 8.03 4.38
C HIS A 396 31.29 7.27 3.05
N PHE A 397 32.05 7.70 2.04
CA PHE A 397 31.88 7.20 0.66
C PHE A 397 32.20 5.70 0.52
N ASP A 398 33.17 5.17 1.27
CA ASP A 398 33.52 3.74 1.23
C ASP A 398 32.38 2.87 1.79
N GLU A 399 31.79 3.24 2.92
CA GLU A 399 30.60 2.60 3.49
C GLU A 399 29.41 2.66 2.53
N SER A 400 29.14 3.84 1.96
CA SER A 400 28.06 4.05 1.01
C SER A 400 28.20 3.16 -0.22
N LEU A 401 29.40 3.12 -0.83
CA LEU A 401 29.70 2.25 -1.97
C LEU A 401 29.47 0.78 -1.64
N ARG A 402 29.97 0.28 -0.50
CA ARG A 402 29.75 -1.12 -0.07
C ARG A 402 28.27 -1.45 0.06
N LEU A 403 27.48 -0.53 0.63
CA LEU A 403 26.04 -0.74 0.82
C LEU A 403 25.28 -0.68 -0.52
N TYR A 404 25.60 0.26 -1.40
CA TYR A 404 25.01 0.32 -2.73
C TYR A 404 25.39 -0.88 -3.61
N ASP A 405 26.62 -1.38 -3.54
CA ASP A 405 27.03 -2.59 -4.26
C ASP A 405 26.27 -3.84 -3.76
N ARG A 406 26.13 -3.97 -2.43
CA ARG A 406 25.32 -5.04 -1.83
C ARG A 406 23.85 -4.92 -2.25
N ALA A 407 23.30 -3.70 -2.29
CA ALA A 407 21.94 -3.45 -2.75
C ALA A 407 21.80 -3.77 -4.25
N LEU A 408 22.78 -3.40 -5.08
CA LEU A 408 22.78 -3.68 -6.52
C LEU A 408 22.74 -5.20 -6.79
N ALA A 409 23.61 -5.97 -6.13
CA ALA A 409 23.59 -7.44 -6.23
C ALA A 409 22.25 -8.02 -5.79
N PHE A 410 21.63 -7.45 -4.76
CA PHE A 410 20.30 -7.86 -4.31
C PHE A 410 19.20 -7.55 -5.33
N THR A 411 19.20 -6.35 -5.92
CA THR A 411 18.21 -5.94 -6.93
C THR A 411 18.22 -6.83 -8.16
N GLN A 412 19.40 -7.32 -8.57
CA GLN A 412 19.55 -8.29 -9.65
C GLN A 412 18.91 -9.64 -9.30
N ARG A 413 19.10 -10.10 -8.06
CA ARG A 413 18.50 -11.35 -7.55
C ARG A 413 16.97 -11.28 -7.52
N VAL A 414 16.40 -10.15 -7.11
CA VAL A 414 14.93 -9.94 -7.05
C VAL A 414 14.36 -9.30 -8.31
N GLN A 415 15.18 -9.13 -9.35
CA GLN A 415 14.81 -8.56 -10.65
C GLN A 415 14.13 -7.17 -10.59
N SER A 416 14.45 -6.35 -9.57
CA SER A 416 13.92 -4.99 -9.45
C SER A 416 14.72 -3.99 -10.28
N ARG A 417 14.28 -3.75 -11.52
CA ARG A 417 14.95 -2.84 -12.47
C ARG A 417 15.00 -1.39 -12.00
N ARG A 418 13.93 -0.91 -11.35
CA ARG A 418 13.88 0.47 -10.84
C ARG A 418 14.93 0.67 -9.75
N ASP A 419 15.02 -0.26 -8.80
CA ASP A 419 15.97 -0.16 -7.70
C ASP A 419 17.41 -0.43 -8.16
N GLU A 420 17.60 -1.28 -9.17
CA GLU A 420 18.89 -1.47 -9.85
C GLU A 420 19.42 -0.12 -10.36
N ALA A 421 18.57 0.64 -11.08
CA ALA A 421 18.93 1.96 -11.56
C ALA A 421 19.19 2.96 -10.42
N TYR A 422 18.46 2.86 -9.32
CA TYR A 422 18.69 3.67 -8.13
C TYR A 422 20.06 3.39 -7.49
N CYS A 423 20.45 2.12 -7.37
CA CYS A 423 21.75 1.74 -6.83
C CYS A 423 22.90 2.19 -7.75
N LEU A 424 22.76 2.01 -9.07
CA LEU A 424 23.72 2.51 -10.05
C LEU A 424 23.89 4.02 -9.98
N TYR A 425 22.80 4.77 -9.82
CA TYR A 425 22.85 6.21 -9.59
C TYR A 425 23.61 6.56 -8.30
N GLY A 426 23.33 5.87 -7.19
CA GLY A 426 24.02 6.06 -5.91
C GLY A 426 25.53 5.81 -6.00
N ILE A 427 25.94 4.75 -6.69
CA ILE A 427 27.36 4.44 -6.97
C ILE A 427 27.99 5.55 -7.82
N GLY A 428 27.29 6.00 -8.88
CA GLY A 428 27.75 7.09 -9.74
C GLY A 428 27.99 8.38 -8.96
N MET A 429 27.06 8.74 -8.06
CA MET A 429 27.19 9.93 -7.21
C MET A 429 28.33 9.82 -6.20
N ASN A 430 28.62 8.63 -5.66
CA ASN A 430 29.79 8.42 -4.82
C ASN A 430 31.09 8.67 -5.60
N TYR A 431 31.24 8.11 -6.80
CA TYR A 431 32.42 8.36 -7.64
C TYR A 431 32.54 9.83 -8.05
N TYR A 432 31.42 10.50 -8.29
CA TYR A 432 31.40 11.93 -8.57
C TYR A 432 31.97 12.74 -7.39
N ALA A 433 31.54 12.43 -6.16
CA ALA A 433 32.01 13.08 -4.94
C ALA A 433 33.50 12.79 -4.66
N LEU A 434 33.99 11.61 -5.03
CA LEU A 434 35.41 11.24 -4.99
C LEU A 434 36.25 11.86 -6.12
N GLY A 435 35.64 12.59 -7.05
CA GLY A 435 36.31 13.25 -8.18
C GLY A 435 36.53 12.37 -9.41
N ASP A 436 36.09 11.11 -9.40
CA ASP A 436 36.21 10.20 -10.54
C ASP A 436 35.04 10.35 -11.50
N ARG A 437 35.13 11.38 -12.35
CA ARG A 437 34.09 11.73 -13.33
C ARG A 437 33.85 10.64 -14.37
N THR A 438 34.89 9.90 -14.74
CA THR A 438 34.79 8.82 -15.74
C THR A 438 33.97 7.65 -15.21
N ARG A 439 34.27 7.15 -13.99
CA ARG A 439 33.46 6.10 -13.37
C ARG A 439 32.06 6.59 -13.05
N ALA A 440 31.92 7.81 -12.51
CA ALA A 440 30.63 8.40 -12.20
C ALA A 440 29.69 8.40 -13.43
N ARG A 441 30.20 8.90 -14.56
CA ARG A 441 29.47 8.90 -15.83
C ARG A 441 29.04 7.50 -16.25
N GLY A 442 29.96 6.53 -16.26
CA GLY A 442 29.64 5.16 -16.70
C GLY A 442 28.54 4.49 -15.88
N PHE A 443 28.50 4.73 -14.56
CA PHE A 443 27.41 4.25 -13.71
C PHE A 443 26.09 5.00 -13.95
N LEU A 444 26.13 6.33 -14.13
CA LEU A 444 24.95 7.14 -14.41
C LEU A 444 24.33 6.84 -15.79
N GLU A 445 25.15 6.59 -16.82
CA GLU A 445 24.67 6.15 -18.15
C GLU A 445 23.96 4.80 -18.07
N ARG A 446 24.50 3.84 -17.30
CA ARG A 446 23.83 2.56 -17.03
C ARG A 446 22.51 2.76 -16.30
N ALA A 447 22.44 3.65 -15.31
CA ALA A 447 21.19 3.99 -14.64
C ALA A 447 20.18 4.63 -15.61
N LEU A 448 20.62 5.55 -16.47
CA LEU A 448 19.79 6.24 -17.45
C LEU A 448 19.20 5.28 -18.49
N ALA A 449 19.98 4.29 -18.93
CA ALA A 449 19.55 3.26 -19.88
C ALA A 449 18.41 2.39 -19.34
N ILE A 450 18.33 2.21 -18.02
CA ILE A 450 17.22 1.49 -17.37
C ILE A 450 16.02 2.41 -17.17
N ARG A 451 16.24 3.67 -16.81
CA ARG A 451 15.20 4.65 -16.44
C ARG A 451 14.47 5.22 -17.65
N THR A 452 13.35 4.59 -18.03
CA THR A 452 12.36 5.20 -18.92
C THR A 452 11.44 6.14 -18.14
N VAL A 453 10.74 7.04 -18.84
CA VAL A 453 9.73 7.93 -18.21
C VAL A 453 8.64 7.12 -17.52
N ALA A 454 8.20 6.01 -18.13
CA ALA A 454 7.19 5.12 -17.59
C ALA A 454 7.66 4.34 -16.35
N LEU A 455 8.95 3.98 -16.28
CA LEU A 455 9.50 3.21 -15.17
C LEU A 455 9.88 4.09 -13.96
N ASP A 456 10.59 5.20 -14.21
CA ASP A 456 11.14 6.06 -13.16
C ASP A 456 11.48 7.46 -13.70
N GLY A 457 10.47 8.23 -14.11
CA GLY A 457 10.67 9.59 -14.66
C GLY A 457 11.39 10.55 -13.70
N ARG A 458 11.13 10.45 -12.39
CA ARG A 458 11.83 11.27 -11.37
C ARG A 458 13.31 10.88 -11.26
N GLY A 459 13.61 9.59 -11.22
CA GLY A 459 14.99 9.12 -11.23
C GLY A 459 15.69 9.44 -12.55
N ARG A 460 15.00 9.38 -13.68
CA ARG A 460 15.52 9.78 -14.99
C ARG A 460 15.94 11.24 -14.97
N MET A 461 15.05 12.13 -14.52
CA MET A 461 15.33 13.55 -14.34
C MET A 461 16.59 13.76 -13.47
N ALA A 462 16.69 13.09 -12.31
CA ALA A 462 17.85 13.21 -11.44
C ALA A 462 19.15 12.73 -12.10
N THR A 463 19.12 11.60 -12.82
CA THR A 463 20.29 11.09 -13.56
C THR A 463 20.74 12.05 -14.66
N LEU A 464 19.79 12.58 -15.45
CA LEU A 464 20.10 13.53 -16.53
C LEU A 464 20.78 14.78 -16.00
N ARG A 465 20.31 15.33 -14.87
CA ARG A 465 20.97 16.48 -14.23
C ARG A 465 22.39 16.17 -13.77
N ALA A 466 22.60 15.00 -13.18
CA ALA A 466 23.94 14.59 -12.72
C ALA A 466 24.89 14.40 -13.91
N LEU A 467 24.42 13.79 -14.99
CA LEU A 467 25.17 13.67 -16.24
C LEU A 467 25.47 15.04 -16.83
N ALA A 468 24.51 15.97 -16.87
CA ALA A 468 24.70 17.32 -17.38
C ALA A 468 25.81 18.07 -16.63
N THR A 469 25.86 17.95 -15.30
CA THR A 469 26.97 18.51 -14.50
C THR A 469 28.32 17.91 -14.94
N ILE A 470 28.40 16.58 -15.05
CA ILE A 470 29.64 15.90 -15.46
C ILE A 470 30.05 16.26 -16.89
N ASP A 471 29.08 16.37 -17.80
CA ASP A 471 29.29 16.78 -19.20
C ASP A 471 29.88 18.18 -19.28
N ALA A 472 29.30 19.14 -18.55
CA ALA A 472 29.79 20.51 -18.51
C ALA A 472 31.23 20.60 -17.97
N GLU A 473 31.53 19.87 -16.90
CA GLU A 473 32.88 19.84 -16.30
C GLU A 473 33.92 19.16 -17.19
N GLN A 474 33.50 18.29 -18.10
CA GLN A 474 34.36 17.65 -19.10
C GLN A 474 34.39 18.41 -20.44
N GLY A 475 33.79 19.61 -20.50
CA GLY A 475 33.78 20.47 -21.69
C GLY A 475 32.76 20.09 -22.76
N ARG A 476 31.90 19.09 -22.50
CA ARG A 476 30.80 18.69 -23.40
C ARG A 476 29.54 19.50 -23.10
N VAL A 477 29.65 20.81 -23.29
CA VAL A 477 28.59 21.76 -22.86
C VAL A 477 27.29 21.56 -23.64
N ASP A 478 27.35 21.18 -24.91
CA ASP A 478 26.14 20.91 -25.71
C ASP A 478 25.36 19.68 -25.18
N ASP A 479 26.06 18.61 -24.81
CA ASP A 479 25.47 17.41 -24.19
C ASP A 479 24.84 17.74 -22.83
N ALA A 480 25.48 18.63 -22.06
CA ALA A 480 24.97 19.11 -20.78
C ALA A 480 23.65 19.87 -20.95
N ILE A 481 23.60 20.82 -21.89
CA ILE A 481 22.39 21.60 -22.20
C ILE A 481 21.25 20.68 -22.68
N ALA A 482 21.56 19.70 -23.53
CA ALA A 482 20.57 18.72 -24.00
C ALA A 482 19.97 17.92 -22.83
N SER A 483 20.82 17.42 -21.95
CA SER A 483 20.40 16.66 -20.75
C SER A 483 19.59 17.52 -19.77
N ASP A 484 19.97 18.78 -19.56
CA ASP A 484 19.23 19.72 -18.70
C ASP A 484 17.85 20.05 -19.27
N ARG A 485 17.72 20.24 -20.59
CA ARG A 485 16.44 20.49 -21.25
C ARG A 485 15.51 19.29 -21.13
N GLU A 486 16.03 18.08 -21.30
CA GLU A 486 15.25 16.86 -21.08
C GLU A 486 14.81 16.74 -19.61
N ALA A 487 15.72 16.96 -18.66
CA ALA A 487 15.39 16.95 -17.24
C ALA A 487 14.31 17.99 -16.89
N LEU A 488 14.39 19.19 -17.47
CA LEU A 488 13.40 20.25 -17.25
C LEU A 488 12.02 19.84 -17.76
N GLY A 489 11.95 19.17 -18.92
CA GLY A 489 10.69 18.64 -19.47
C GLY A 489 10.03 17.55 -18.61
N LEU A 490 10.80 16.89 -17.74
CA LEU A 490 10.30 15.87 -16.80
C LEU A 490 9.95 16.44 -15.41
N ALA A 491 10.34 17.66 -15.11
CA ALA A 491 10.18 18.25 -13.78
C ALA A 491 8.75 18.76 -13.56
N VAL A 492 8.13 18.31 -12.47
CA VAL A 492 6.76 18.71 -12.08
C VAL A 492 6.71 19.55 -10.80
N ASP A 493 7.77 19.47 -9.99
CA ASP A 493 7.87 20.22 -8.74
C ASP A 493 8.48 21.62 -9.00
N PRO A 494 7.87 22.72 -8.52
CA PRO A 494 8.39 24.08 -8.73
C PRO A 494 9.86 24.24 -8.32
N SER A 495 10.26 23.71 -7.17
CA SER A 495 11.65 23.82 -6.70
C SER A 495 12.61 22.97 -7.55
N ALA A 496 12.17 21.83 -8.10
CA ALA A 496 12.96 21.08 -9.07
C ALA A 496 13.11 21.84 -10.40
N ILE A 497 12.01 22.41 -10.91
CA ILE A 497 11.98 23.24 -12.13
C ILE A 497 12.98 24.40 -12.01
N GLU A 498 12.94 25.13 -10.89
CA GLU A 498 13.84 26.27 -10.64
C GLU A 498 15.30 25.84 -10.57
N ARG A 499 15.61 24.77 -9.80
CA ARG A 499 16.99 24.24 -9.70
C ARG A 499 17.54 23.80 -11.06
N ILE A 500 16.72 23.16 -11.89
CA ILE A 500 17.13 22.73 -13.24
C ILE A 500 17.31 23.94 -14.15
N ARG A 501 16.44 24.95 -14.08
CA ARG A 501 16.58 26.18 -14.88
C ARG A 501 17.85 26.96 -14.53
N ILE A 502 18.20 27.05 -13.25
CA ILE A 502 19.46 27.69 -12.82
C ILE A 502 20.67 26.93 -13.39
N GLN A 503 20.65 25.59 -13.30
CA GLN A 503 21.69 24.73 -13.87
C GLN A 503 21.81 24.90 -15.39
N LEU A 504 20.69 24.83 -16.11
CA LEU A 504 20.61 25.06 -17.55
C LEU A 504 21.17 26.44 -17.94
N ALA A 505 20.84 27.49 -17.19
CA ALA A 505 21.35 28.84 -17.43
C ALA A 505 22.86 28.93 -17.24
N ALA A 506 23.42 28.26 -16.24
CA ALA A 506 24.86 28.20 -16.05
C ALA A 506 25.56 27.55 -17.25
N HIS A 507 25.07 26.40 -17.72
CA HIS A 507 25.64 25.71 -18.87
C HIS A 507 25.41 26.48 -20.19
N THR A 508 24.24 27.09 -20.38
CA THR A 508 23.92 27.95 -21.54
C THR A 508 24.84 29.19 -21.60
N ALA A 509 25.14 29.79 -20.44
CA ALA A 509 26.10 30.90 -20.36
C ALA A 509 27.53 30.45 -20.68
N ALA A 510 27.93 29.25 -20.21
CA ALA A 510 29.23 28.66 -20.52
C ALA A 510 29.40 28.35 -22.02
N ALA A 511 28.32 28.02 -22.73
CA ALA A 511 28.30 27.89 -24.20
C ALA A 511 28.34 29.23 -24.96
N GLY A 512 28.33 30.37 -24.25
CA GLY A 512 28.36 31.71 -24.86
C GLY A 512 26.99 32.30 -25.17
N HIS A 513 25.89 31.59 -24.92
CA HIS A 513 24.52 32.03 -25.19
C HIS A 513 23.94 32.90 -24.06
N ARG A 514 24.60 34.03 -23.76
CA ARG A 514 24.31 34.88 -22.59
C ARG A 514 22.89 35.45 -22.55
N VAL A 515 22.30 35.74 -23.71
CA VAL A 515 20.92 36.26 -23.81
C VAL A 515 19.91 35.19 -23.40
N GLU A 516 20.08 33.96 -23.88
CA GLU A 516 19.23 32.82 -23.52
C GLU A 516 19.37 32.48 -22.03
N ALA A 517 20.60 32.42 -21.52
CA ALA A 517 20.87 32.17 -20.11
C ALA A 517 20.21 33.22 -19.20
N LYS A 518 20.25 34.50 -19.59
CA LYS A 518 19.56 35.57 -18.85
C LYS A 518 18.05 35.36 -18.86
N ALA A 519 17.45 35.04 -20.00
CA ALA A 519 16.00 34.79 -20.08
C ALA A 519 15.57 33.63 -19.18
N GLN A 520 16.35 32.53 -19.16
CA GLN A 520 16.10 31.39 -18.28
C GLN A 520 16.14 31.77 -16.79
N LEU A 521 17.05 32.65 -16.38
CA LEU A 521 17.12 33.18 -15.01
C LEU A 521 15.99 34.17 -14.70
N ASP A 522 15.62 35.03 -15.64
CA ASP A 522 14.51 35.99 -15.47
C ASP A 522 13.19 35.24 -15.23
N GLU A 523 12.98 34.10 -15.89
CA GLU A 523 11.83 33.23 -15.63
C GLU A 523 11.81 32.69 -14.19
N VAL A 524 12.97 32.28 -13.64
CA VAL A 524 13.10 31.84 -12.24
C VAL A 524 12.82 33.00 -11.26
N LEU A 525 13.27 34.22 -11.56
CA LEU A 525 13.01 35.39 -10.72
C LEU A 525 11.54 35.82 -10.76
N SER A 526 10.86 35.61 -11.89
CA SER A 526 9.47 35.99 -12.08
C SER A 526 8.47 35.11 -11.32
N THR A 527 8.84 33.88 -10.95
CA THR A 527 7.95 32.94 -10.24
C THR A 527 7.79 33.24 -8.75
N GLY A 528 8.56 34.18 -8.18
CA GLY A 528 8.34 34.72 -6.83
C GLY A 528 8.43 33.69 -5.70
N ALA A 529 9.23 32.64 -5.85
CA ALA A 529 9.40 31.62 -4.81
C ALA A 529 10.08 32.20 -3.56
N LYS A 530 9.47 31.96 -2.40
CA LYS A 530 10.15 32.14 -1.11
C LYS A 530 11.31 31.14 -1.04
N VAL A 531 12.44 31.63 -0.55
CA VAL A 531 13.69 30.89 -0.24
C VAL A 531 13.39 29.44 0.15
N ASP A 532 14.02 28.51 -0.58
CA ASP A 532 14.05 27.09 -0.22
C ASP A 532 14.70 26.94 1.17
N PRO A 533 13.99 26.42 2.19
CA PRO A 533 14.53 26.29 3.54
C PRO A 533 15.72 25.31 3.64
N VAL A 534 16.04 24.59 2.57
CA VAL A 534 17.20 23.68 2.49
C VAL A 534 18.46 24.40 1.99
N ILE A 535 18.33 25.61 1.44
CA ILE A 535 19.47 26.45 1.06
C ILE A 535 19.55 27.60 2.07
N HIS A 536 20.26 27.35 3.18
CA HIS A 536 20.74 28.39 4.08
C HIS A 536 22.26 28.40 4.13
#